data_AF-A0A1B8ZV21-F1
#
_entry.id   AF-A0A1B8ZV21-F1
#
_cell.length_a   1.000
_cell.length_b   1.000
_cell.length_c   1.000
_cell.angle_alpha   90.00
_cell.angle_beta   90.00
_cell.angle_gamma   90.00
#
_symmetry.space_group_name_H-M   'P 1'
#
loop_
_entity.id
_entity.type
_entity.pdbx_description
1 polymer ?
#
loop_
_entity_poly.entity_id
_entity_poly.type
_entity_poly.pdbx_seq_one_letter_code
_entity_poly.pdbx_strand_id
1 'polypeptide(L)'
;MINVNINAFSNLIDDYLKYNDGSVKSGKRYIKSRDFEKDWIKEAQIRDILIITSDIRLIEIEFCSEFYIAIVGANITDNQIPEILETFDINSGITTLLVSEKYLKLSKRANQLEFYDNILFQHLDPSYNGHDFEDILQFLEPVQIFKLSKFSILKTNSVDRIACYIFSKSTNELILEFNQDVLDLISELSLMGSDSINYRLIINCIFSTTYKHSFLELYRLIERIFPVSYLKELHLKSRTTLDFLDFVSEFETSLKWKPKEDMAIDRIFEESKVTTLQYFQNFKTSLPDDQNHNHATFFYKLRNSIVHFRANHEEIFLTSEQWNLLLLATLYLIDEHYSLYNNILQ
;
A
#
# COMPACT_ATOMS: atom_id res chain seq x y z
N MET A 1 -0.28 24.84 -17.75
CA MET A 1 -1.66 24.80 -18.31
C MET A 1 -1.73 24.25 -19.74
N ILE A 2 -1.16 24.91 -20.76
CA ILE A 2 -1.25 24.41 -22.17
C ILE A 2 -0.59 23.04 -22.31
N ASN A 3 0.64 22.88 -21.80
CA ASN A 3 1.36 21.61 -21.87
C ASN A 3 0.65 20.48 -21.11
N VAL A 4 0.05 20.77 -19.95
CA VAL A 4 -0.67 19.76 -19.15
C VAL A 4 -1.87 19.21 -19.93
N ASN A 5 -2.64 20.08 -20.59
CA ASN A 5 -3.76 19.66 -21.45
C ASN A 5 -3.28 18.88 -22.70
N ILE A 6 -2.19 19.31 -23.32
CA ILE A 6 -1.58 18.59 -24.44
C ILE A 6 -1.18 17.18 -24.00
N ASN A 7 -0.50 17.06 -22.86
CA ASN A 7 -0.08 15.78 -22.30
C ASN A 7 -1.29 14.92 -21.94
N ALA A 8 -2.32 15.50 -21.32
CA ALA A 8 -3.54 14.77 -20.97
C ALA A 8 -4.18 14.12 -22.20
N PHE A 9 -4.43 14.88 -23.27
CA PHE A 9 -5.00 14.31 -24.49
C PHE A 9 -4.04 13.40 -25.25
N SER A 10 -2.73 13.64 -25.20
CA SER A 10 -1.75 12.69 -25.73
C SER A 10 -1.86 11.35 -25.03
N ASN A 11 -1.95 11.34 -23.70
CA ASN A 11 -2.06 10.12 -22.91
C ASN A 11 -3.39 9.38 -23.15
N LEU A 12 -4.51 10.09 -23.26
CA LEU A 12 -5.80 9.50 -23.60
C LEU A 12 -5.80 8.88 -25.00
N ILE A 13 -5.17 9.54 -25.97
CA ILE A 13 -5.02 9.01 -27.33
C ILE A 13 -4.12 7.77 -27.32
N ASP A 14 -2.99 7.82 -26.60
CA ASP A 14 -2.09 6.68 -26.45
C ASP A 14 -2.82 5.48 -25.81
N ASP A 15 -3.65 5.71 -24.80
CA ASP A 15 -4.45 4.67 -24.15
C ASP A 15 -5.51 4.09 -25.11
N TYR A 16 -6.18 4.93 -25.88
CA TYR A 16 -7.15 4.50 -26.91
C TYR A 16 -6.47 3.64 -27.99
N LEU A 17 -5.29 4.05 -28.47
CA LEU A 17 -4.56 3.37 -29.54
C LEU A 17 -3.93 2.04 -29.12
N LYS A 18 -3.78 1.77 -27.81
CA LYS A 18 -3.35 0.43 -27.34
C LYS A 18 -4.30 -0.69 -27.73
N TYR A 19 -5.58 -0.37 -27.94
CA TYR A 19 -6.65 -1.34 -28.17
C TYR A 19 -7.35 -1.18 -29.52
N ASN A 20 -7.00 -0.15 -30.30
CA ASN A 20 -7.66 0.17 -31.56
C ASN A 20 -6.64 0.42 -32.67
N ASP A 21 -6.81 -0.27 -33.79
CA ASP A 21 -6.05 0.01 -35.01
C ASP A 21 -6.61 1.26 -35.69
N GLY A 22 -5.84 2.34 -35.71
CA GLY A 22 -6.30 3.57 -36.33
C GLY A 22 -5.38 4.77 -36.14
N SER A 23 -5.81 5.90 -36.70
CA SER A 23 -5.17 7.20 -36.47
C SER A 23 -6.22 8.16 -35.92
N VAL A 24 -5.88 8.88 -34.85
CA VAL A 24 -6.73 9.93 -34.30
C VAL A 24 -6.41 11.22 -35.05
N LYS A 25 -7.44 11.92 -35.56
CA LYS A 25 -7.26 13.19 -36.26
C LYS A 25 -6.52 14.20 -35.37
N SER A 26 -5.57 14.94 -35.94
CA SER A 26 -4.89 16.00 -35.21
C SER A 26 -5.85 17.16 -34.89
N GLY A 27 -5.58 17.88 -33.80
CA GLY A 27 -6.39 19.01 -33.38
C GLY A 27 -6.12 19.44 -31.95
N LYS A 28 -6.47 20.69 -31.65
CA LYS A 28 -6.35 21.25 -30.30
C LYS A 28 -7.46 20.68 -29.43
N ARG A 29 -7.08 19.91 -28.40
CA ARG A 29 -8.00 19.37 -27.39
C ARG A 29 -7.56 19.82 -26.01
N TYR A 30 -8.53 20.15 -25.17
CA TYR A 30 -8.30 20.53 -23.78
C TYR A 30 -9.56 20.33 -22.96
N ILE A 31 -9.38 20.04 -21.67
CA ILE A 31 -10.47 20.00 -20.71
C ILE A 31 -10.76 21.45 -20.31
N LYS A 32 -12.03 21.84 -20.36
CA LYS A 32 -12.48 23.18 -19.99
C LYS A 32 -12.38 23.33 -18.47
N SER A 33 -11.73 24.41 -18.03
CA SER A 33 -11.52 24.71 -16.60
C SER A 33 -11.86 26.17 -16.30
N ARG A 34 -12.42 26.44 -15.12
CA ARG A 34 -12.60 27.80 -14.59
C ARG A 34 -11.33 28.20 -13.84
N ASP A 35 -11.34 29.39 -13.23
CA ASP A 35 -10.11 29.97 -12.69
C ASP A 35 -9.56 29.17 -11.50
N PHE A 36 -10.41 28.67 -10.61
CA PHE A 36 -9.99 27.81 -9.50
C PHE A 36 -9.39 26.48 -9.98
N GLU A 37 -9.99 25.81 -10.96
CA GLU A 37 -9.43 24.54 -11.48
C GLU A 37 -8.14 24.75 -12.27
N LYS A 38 -7.94 25.94 -12.87
CA LYS A 38 -6.66 26.31 -13.46
C LYS A 38 -5.55 26.41 -12.42
N ASP A 39 -5.86 26.78 -11.19
CA ASP A 39 -4.86 26.88 -10.13
C ASP A 39 -4.38 25.50 -9.69
N TRP A 40 -5.27 24.49 -9.63
CA TRP A 40 -4.87 23.08 -9.48
C TRP A 40 -3.83 22.67 -10.54
N ILE A 41 -4.04 23.02 -11.80
CA ILE A 41 -3.12 22.68 -12.90
C ILE A 41 -1.76 23.41 -12.78
N LYS A 42 -1.71 24.56 -12.11
CA LYS A 42 -0.49 25.37 -11.98
C LYS A 42 0.31 25.04 -10.72
N GLU A 43 -0.38 24.81 -9.61
CA GLU A 43 0.19 24.82 -8.27
C GLU A 43 0.19 23.46 -7.60
N ALA A 44 -0.70 22.54 -7.99
CA ALA A 44 -0.75 21.23 -7.35
C ALA A 44 0.51 20.42 -7.68
N GLN A 45 1.03 19.71 -6.68
CA GLN A 45 2.22 18.88 -6.78
C GLN A 45 1.90 17.47 -6.33
N ILE A 46 2.24 16.48 -7.16
CA ILE A 46 2.18 15.08 -6.75
C ILE A 46 3.40 14.81 -5.86
N ARG A 47 3.14 14.44 -4.60
CA ARG A 47 4.17 14.25 -3.58
C ARG A 47 4.65 12.81 -3.50
N ASP A 48 3.70 11.87 -3.50
CA ASP A 48 4.00 10.45 -3.39
C ASP A 48 2.94 9.60 -4.09
N ILE A 49 3.32 8.39 -4.48
CA ILE A 49 2.49 7.46 -5.24
C ILE A 49 2.72 6.04 -4.75
N LEU A 50 1.61 5.36 -4.50
CA LEU A 50 1.57 3.97 -4.10
C LEU A 50 0.71 3.18 -5.06
N ILE A 51 1.41 2.43 -5.91
CA ILE A 51 0.80 1.41 -6.77
C ILE A 51 0.65 0.15 -5.92
N ILE A 52 -0.60 -0.27 -5.69
CA ILE A 52 -0.95 -1.46 -4.89
C ILE A 52 -1.11 -2.66 -5.83
N THR A 53 -1.95 -2.49 -6.85
CA THR A 53 -2.15 -3.48 -7.91
C THR A 53 -1.99 -2.82 -9.27
N SER A 54 -2.22 -3.55 -10.36
CA SER A 54 -2.23 -2.97 -11.70
C SER A 54 -3.31 -1.91 -11.91
N ASP A 55 -4.36 -1.95 -11.10
CA ASP A 55 -5.55 -1.11 -11.25
C ASP A 55 -5.72 -0.17 -10.04
N ILE A 56 -5.32 -0.59 -8.84
CA ILE A 56 -5.47 0.19 -7.60
C ILE A 56 -4.20 0.96 -7.27
N ARG A 57 -4.35 2.26 -7.05
CA ARG A 57 -3.26 3.16 -6.65
C ARG A 57 -3.75 4.34 -5.82
N LEU A 58 -2.88 4.80 -4.94
CA LEU A 58 -3.06 6.01 -4.14
C LEU A 58 -2.03 7.05 -4.55
N ILE A 59 -2.47 8.30 -4.63
CA ILE A 59 -1.64 9.42 -5.06
C ILE A 59 -1.83 10.55 -4.07
N GLU A 60 -0.74 11.00 -3.46
CA GLU A 60 -0.73 12.17 -2.59
C GLU A 60 -0.49 13.42 -3.43
N ILE A 61 -1.39 14.39 -3.29
CA ILE A 61 -1.37 15.66 -4.00
C ILE A 61 -1.33 16.78 -2.97
N GLU A 62 -0.32 17.65 -3.03
CA GLU A 62 -0.31 18.89 -2.28
C GLU A 62 -0.89 20.03 -3.13
N PHE A 63 -1.85 20.76 -2.59
CA PHE A 63 -2.42 21.96 -3.23
C PHE A 63 -2.77 23.00 -2.16
N CYS A 64 -2.30 24.25 -2.35
CA CYS A 64 -2.47 25.35 -1.38
C CYS A 64 -2.07 24.98 0.07
N SER A 65 -0.97 24.23 0.25
CA SER A 65 -0.48 23.73 1.55
C SER A 65 -1.44 22.78 2.28
N GLU A 66 -2.39 22.19 1.56
CA GLU A 66 -3.24 21.09 2.00
C GLU A 66 -2.87 19.80 1.26
N PHE A 67 -3.09 18.66 1.91
CA PHE A 67 -2.85 17.34 1.32
C PHE A 67 -4.16 16.68 0.90
N TYR A 68 -4.13 16.09 -0.28
CA TYR A 68 -5.24 15.36 -0.87
C TYR A 68 -4.77 13.97 -1.29
N ILE A 69 -5.65 12.98 -1.14
CA ILE A 69 -5.41 11.60 -1.53
C ILE A 69 -6.37 11.27 -2.65
N ALA A 70 -5.83 10.98 -3.83
CA ALA A 70 -6.59 10.39 -4.93
C ALA A 70 -6.47 8.87 -4.86
N ILE A 71 -7.62 8.19 -4.73
CA ILE A 71 -7.72 6.74 -4.82
C ILE A 71 -8.25 6.41 -6.21
N VAL A 72 -7.46 5.69 -7.01
CA VAL A 72 -7.83 5.29 -8.38
C VAL A 72 -7.97 3.78 -8.45
N GLY A 73 -9.03 3.31 -9.10
CA GLY A 73 -9.31 1.89 -9.36
C GLY A 73 -9.99 1.13 -8.22
N ALA A 74 -10.21 1.77 -7.07
CA ALA A 74 -10.96 1.23 -5.93
C ALA A 74 -12.17 2.12 -5.62
N ASN A 75 -13.21 1.53 -5.02
CA ASN A 75 -14.40 2.26 -4.60
C ASN A 75 -14.62 2.14 -3.09
N ILE A 76 -14.31 3.22 -2.37
CA ILE A 76 -14.56 3.36 -0.94
C ILE A 76 -15.98 3.90 -0.77
N THR A 77 -16.86 3.10 -0.18
CA THR A 77 -18.23 3.54 0.09
C THR A 77 -18.27 4.55 1.24
N ASP A 78 -19.29 5.41 1.29
CA ASP A 78 -19.39 6.47 2.30
C ASP A 78 -19.27 5.97 3.75
N ASN A 79 -19.80 4.77 4.03
CA ASN A 79 -19.74 4.15 5.36
C ASN A 79 -18.36 3.57 5.72
N GLN A 80 -17.44 3.53 4.77
CA GLN A 80 -16.07 3.01 4.91
C GLN A 80 -15.02 4.13 4.83
N ILE A 81 -15.44 5.38 4.63
CA ILE A 81 -14.52 6.51 4.60
C ILE A 81 -13.92 6.67 6.00
N PRO A 82 -12.60 6.54 6.15
CA PRO A 82 -11.98 6.65 7.46
C PRO A 82 -12.04 8.09 7.99
N GLU A 83 -12.11 8.25 9.31
CA GLU A 83 -12.32 9.55 9.98
C GLU A 83 -11.25 10.61 9.69
N ILE A 84 -10.07 10.19 9.22
CA ILE A 84 -8.96 11.08 8.85
C ILE A 84 -9.16 11.75 7.48
N LEU A 85 -10.12 11.27 6.68
CA LEU A 85 -10.39 11.70 5.32
C LEU A 85 -11.72 12.45 5.24
N GLU A 86 -11.69 13.60 4.58
CA GLU A 86 -12.88 14.36 4.20
C GLU A 86 -13.11 14.16 2.70
N THR A 87 -14.35 13.91 2.27
CA THR A 87 -14.66 13.81 0.83
C THR A 87 -14.35 15.11 0.12
N PHE A 88 -13.82 15.01 -1.10
CA PHE A 88 -13.56 16.17 -1.94
C PHE A 88 -14.03 15.90 -3.37
N ASP A 89 -14.79 16.83 -3.93
CA ASP A 89 -15.30 16.69 -5.29
C ASP A 89 -14.16 16.76 -6.31
N ILE A 90 -14.10 15.74 -7.17
CA ILE A 90 -13.20 15.79 -8.32
C ILE A 90 -13.63 16.92 -9.25
N ASN A 91 -12.65 17.65 -9.78
CA ASN A 91 -12.87 18.77 -10.68
C ASN A 91 -11.98 18.67 -11.91
N SER A 92 -12.27 19.50 -12.93
CA SER A 92 -11.52 19.50 -14.19
C SER A 92 -10.00 19.67 -14.02
N GLY A 93 -9.54 20.38 -12.99
CA GLY A 93 -8.13 20.63 -12.73
C GLY A 93 -7.42 19.38 -12.24
N ILE A 94 -8.02 18.69 -11.26
CA ILE A 94 -7.54 17.40 -10.74
C ILE A 94 -7.56 16.34 -11.85
N THR A 95 -8.66 16.23 -12.60
CA THR A 95 -8.77 15.29 -13.73
C THR A 95 -7.68 15.55 -14.76
N THR A 96 -7.47 16.80 -15.17
CA THR A 96 -6.44 17.17 -16.14
C THR A 96 -5.04 16.81 -15.63
N LEU A 97 -4.74 17.12 -14.36
CA LEU A 97 -3.47 16.78 -13.72
C LEU A 97 -3.22 15.27 -13.75
N LEU A 98 -4.15 14.47 -13.20
CA LEU A 98 -3.99 13.02 -13.08
C LEU A 98 -3.87 12.33 -14.43
N VAL A 99 -4.65 12.76 -15.43
CA VAL A 99 -4.57 12.22 -16.80
C VAL A 99 -3.24 12.60 -17.45
N SER A 100 -2.78 13.85 -17.28
CA SER A 100 -1.52 14.31 -17.87
C SER A 100 -0.28 13.59 -17.35
N GLU A 101 -0.35 13.09 -16.10
CA GLU A 101 0.73 12.34 -15.44
C GLU A 101 0.55 10.82 -15.57
N LYS A 102 -0.42 10.34 -16.37
CA LYS A 102 -0.75 8.92 -16.59
C LYS A 102 -1.23 8.16 -15.35
N TYR A 103 -1.68 8.90 -14.33
CA TYR A 103 -2.24 8.33 -13.10
C TYR A 103 -3.75 8.19 -13.11
N LEU A 104 -4.43 8.65 -14.16
CA LEU A 104 -5.83 8.35 -14.44
C LEU A 104 -5.96 8.02 -15.93
N LYS A 105 -6.37 6.80 -16.25
CA LYS A 105 -6.36 6.26 -17.61
C LYS A 105 -7.77 5.96 -18.06
N LEU A 106 -7.92 5.64 -19.35
CA LEU A 106 -9.15 5.06 -19.85
C LEU A 106 -9.45 3.74 -19.13
N SER A 107 -10.68 3.60 -18.68
CA SER A 107 -11.16 2.34 -18.11
C SER A 107 -11.09 1.24 -19.17
N LYS A 108 -10.60 0.06 -18.78
CA LYS A 108 -10.60 -1.14 -19.63
C LYS A 108 -12.02 -1.54 -20.08
N ARG A 109 -13.05 -1.06 -19.38
CA ARG A 109 -14.47 -1.32 -19.66
C ARG A 109 -15.16 -0.18 -20.44
N ALA A 110 -14.44 0.91 -20.72
CA ALA A 110 -14.99 2.05 -21.46
C ALA A 110 -15.39 1.65 -22.88
N ASN A 111 -16.53 2.17 -23.35
CA ASN A 111 -16.96 2.02 -24.74
C ASN A 111 -16.06 2.87 -25.64
N GLN A 112 -15.14 2.21 -26.35
CA GLN A 112 -14.12 2.86 -27.16
C GLN A 112 -14.70 3.63 -28.36
N LEU A 113 -15.83 3.16 -28.92
CA LEU A 113 -16.50 3.86 -30.02
C LEU A 113 -17.13 5.16 -29.54
N GLU A 114 -17.86 5.11 -28.41
CA GLU A 114 -18.43 6.30 -27.79
C GLU A 114 -17.35 7.29 -27.34
N PHE A 115 -16.23 6.81 -26.79
CA PHE A 115 -15.11 7.67 -26.46
C PHE A 115 -14.54 8.38 -27.69
N TYR A 116 -14.36 7.66 -28.81
CA TYR A 116 -13.87 8.25 -30.04
C TYR A 116 -14.83 9.31 -30.59
N ASP A 117 -16.12 8.98 -30.71
CA ASP A 117 -17.13 9.85 -31.31
C ASP A 117 -17.44 11.07 -30.43
N ASN A 118 -17.57 10.89 -29.11
CA ASN A 118 -18.00 11.94 -28.20
C ASN A 118 -16.83 12.78 -27.65
N ILE A 119 -15.64 12.20 -27.52
CA ILE A 119 -14.47 12.90 -26.97
C ILE A 119 -13.45 13.20 -28.05
N LEU A 120 -12.94 12.20 -28.79
CA LEU A 120 -11.82 12.45 -29.70
C LEU A 120 -12.20 13.21 -30.98
N PHE A 121 -13.49 13.22 -31.38
CA PHE A 121 -13.96 13.88 -32.60
C PHE A 121 -14.53 15.29 -32.38
N GLN A 122 -14.89 15.65 -31.14
CA GLN A 122 -15.61 16.89 -30.81
C GLN A 122 -14.87 18.17 -31.23
N HIS A 123 -13.53 18.15 -31.28
CA HIS A 123 -12.69 19.30 -31.64
C HIS A 123 -12.85 19.77 -33.09
N LEU A 124 -13.52 18.98 -33.94
CA LEU A 124 -13.83 19.32 -35.32
C LEU A 124 -15.09 20.19 -35.45
N ASP A 125 -15.90 20.28 -34.40
CA ASP A 125 -17.06 21.15 -34.39
C ASP A 125 -16.63 22.64 -34.36
N PRO A 126 -17.15 23.50 -35.27
CA PRO A 126 -16.86 24.93 -35.25
C PRO A 126 -17.19 25.63 -33.91
N SER A 127 -18.09 25.07 -33.11
CA SER A 127 -18.50 25.56 -31.79
C SER A 127 -17.66 25.01 -30.62
N TYR A 128 -16.60 24.26 -30.92
CA TYR A 128 -15.76 23.63 -29.90
C TYR A 128 -15.08 24.64 -28.96
N ASN A 129 -15.34 24.49 -27.66
CA ASN A 129 -14.81 25.37 -26.60
C ASN A 129 -14.14 24.60 -25.46
N GLY A 130 -13.58 23.42 -25.77
CA GLY A 130 -13.03 22.48 -24.79
C GLY A 130 -14.07 21.46 -24.32
N HIS A 131 -13.58 20.35 -23.77
CA HIS A 131 -14.43 19.27 -23.25
C HIS A 131 -14.94 19.58 -21.84
N ASP A 132 -16.15 19.13 -21.53
CA ASP A 132 -16.55 18.99 -20.13
C ASP A 132 -15.75 17.84 -19.50
N PHE A 133 -15.29 18.03 -18.27
CA PHE A 133 -14.53 16.99 -17.58
C PHE A 133 -15.44 15.84 -17.13
N GLU A 134 -16.72 16.11 -16.86
CA GLU A 134 -17.70 15.08 -16.49
C GLU A 134 -17.93 14.10 -17.63
N ASP A 135 -17.98 14.59 -18.87
CA ASP A 135 -18.10 13.75 -20.07
C ASP A 135 -16.90 12.81 -20.22
N ILE A 136 -15.69 13.31 -19.93
CA ILE A 136 -14.46 12.50 -19.99
C ILE A 136 -14.43 11.49 -18.84
N LEU A 137 -14.81 11.90 -17.63
CA LEU A 137 -14.73 11.10 -16.40
C LEU A 137 -15.48 9.77 -16.52
N GLN A 138 -16.57 9.72 -17.29
CA GLN A 138 -17.34 8.50 -17.57
C GLN A 138 -16.52 7.38 -18.26
N PHE A 139 -15.45 7.75 -18.97
CA PHE A 139 -14.57 6.81 -19.68
C PHE A 139 -13.29 6.48 -18.92
N LEU A 140 -13.03 7.15 -17.80
CA LEU A 140 -11.83 6.95 -16.99
C LEU A 140 -12.01 5.83 -15.97
N GLU A 141 -10.90 5.33 -15.43
CA GLU A 141 -10.93 4.48 -14.24
C GLU A 141 -11.66 5.19 -13.08
N PRO A 142 -12.34 4.44 -12.19
CA PRO A 142 -12.95 5.02 -10.99
C PRO A 142 -11.91 5.81 -10.19
N VAL A 143 -12.26 7.02 -9.76
CA VAL A 143 -11.39 7.86 -8.95
C VAL A 143 -12.21 8.59 -7.89
N GLN A 144 -11.71 8.58 -6.66
CA GLN A 144 -12.24 9.34 -5.54
C GLN A 144 -11.14 10.22 -4.97
N ILE A 145 -11.48 11.46 -4.64
CA ILE A 145 -10.56 12.42 -4.04
C ILE A 145 -10.99 12.64 -2.60
N PHE A 146 -10.02 12.59 -1.70
CA PHE A 146 -10.20 12.90 -0.30
C PHE A 146 -9.22 14.00 0.08
N LYS A 147 -9.66 14.86 0.99
CA LYS A 147 -8.79 15.80 1.68
C LYS A 147 -8.32 15.15 2.99
N LEU A 148 -7.02 15.17 3.24
CA LEU A 148 -6.48 14.73 4.52
C LEU A 148 -6.74 15.82 5.57
N SER A 149 -7.36 15.44 6.68
CA SER A 149 -7.67 16.41 7.74
C SER A 149 -6.40 17.04 8.31
N LYS A 150 -6.40 18.37 8.53
CA LYS A 150 -5.29 19.08 9.20
C LYS A 150 -5.00 18.55 10.59
N PHE A 151 -6.02 17.97 11.24
CA PHE A 151 -5.96 17.39 12.57
C PHE A 151 -5.95 15.86 12.50
N SER A 152 -5.49 15.29 11.39
CA SER A 152 -5.34 13.85 11.24
C SER A 152 -4.54 13.27 12.41
N ILE A 153 -5.06 12.19 12.98
CA ILE A 153 -4.40 11.42 14.05
C ILE A 153 -3.26 10.55 13.53
N LEU A 154 -3.04 10.50 12.20
CA LEU A 154 -1.90 9.79 11.63
C LEU A 154 -0.59 10.46 12.05
N LYS A 155 0.37 9.63 12.49
CA LYS A 155 1.72 10.10 12.83
C LYS A 155 2.47 10.71 11.66
N THR A 156 2.25 10.21 10.44
CA THR A 156 2.95 10.63 9.23
C THR A 156 2.00 10.64 8.03
N ASN A 157 2.32 11.46 7.03
CA ASN A 157 1.62 11.50 5.74
C ASN A 157 2.14 10.43 4.75
N SER A 158 2.80 9.37 5.24
CA SER A 158 3.24 8.30 4.35
C SER A 158 2.03 7.67 3.66
N VAL A 159 2.04 7.69 2.33
CA VAL A 159 0.95 7.12 1.52
C VAL A 159 0.73 5.64 1.82
N ASP A 160 1.79 4.89 2.16
CA ASP A 160 1.72 3.48 2.57
C ASP A 160 0.91 3.30 3.85
N ARG A 161 1.16 4.15 4.85
CA ARG A 161 0.45 4.13 6.14
C ARG A 161 -1.01 4.56 5.98
N ILE A 162 -1.26 5.60 5.18
CA ILE A 162 -2.62 6.05 4.82
C ILE A 162 -3.39 4.92 4.13
N ALA A 163 -2.75 4.23 3.17
CA ALA A 163 -3.35 3.09 2.49
C ALA A 163 -3.71 1.97 3.47
N CYS A 164 -2.81 1.60 4.39
CA CYS A 164 -3.09 0.57 5.39
C CYS A 164 -4.34 0.91 6.20
N TYR A 165 -4.45 2.17 6.62
CA TYR A 165 -5.62 2.63 7.37
C TYR A 165 -6.90 2.53 6.53
N ILE A 166 -6.90 3.03 5.29
CA ILE A 166 -8.07 3.00 4.40
C ILE A 166 -8.52 1.56 4.14
N PHE A 167 -7.62 0.70 3.67
CA PHE A 167 -8.00 -0.66 3.24
C PHE A 167 -8.22 -1.63 4.41
N SER A 168 -7.75 -1.29 5.62
CA SER A 168 -8.18 -2.01 6.83
C SER A 168 -9.66 -1.75 7.18
N LYS A 169 -10.23 -0.63 6.74
CA LYS A 169 -11.64 -0.29 6.97
C LYS A 169 -12.53 -0.55 5.75
N SER A 170 -11.96 -0.54 4.55
CA SER A 170 -12.67 -0.84 3.30
C SER A 170 -12.27 -2.21 2.75
N THR A 171 -13.03 -3.24 3.13
CA THR A 171 -12.73 -4.64 2.78
C THR A 171 -13.17 -5.06 1.38
N ASN A 172 -13.93 -4.23 0.65
CA ASN A 172 -14.54 -4.59 -0.64
C ASN A 172 -13.51 -4.95 -1.72
N GLU A 173 -12.30 -4.41 -1.61
CA GLU A 173 -11.22 -4.61 -2.58
C GLU A 173 -10.30 -5.79 -2.20
N LEU A 174 -10.53 -6.41 -1.04
CA LEU A 174 -9.67 -7.48 -0.53
C LEU A 174 -10.07 -8.83 -1.10
N ILE A 175 -9.06 -9.62 -1.46
CA ILE A 175 -9.26 -10.97 -2.00
C ILE A 175 -9.44 -11.99 -0.87
N LEU A 176 -8.71 -11.82 0.23
CA LEU A 176 -8.76 -12.70 1.39
C LEU A 176 -9.78 -12.20 2.42
N GLU A 177 -10.46 -13.14 3.04
CA GLU A 177 -11.44 -12.89 4.10
C GLU A 177 -10.74 -12.76 5.46
N PHE A 178 -10.14 -11.60 5.70
CA PHE A 178 -9.52 -11.31 7.00
C PHE A 178 -10.57 -11.17 8.10
N ASN A 179 -10.28 -11.76 9.26
CA ASN A 179 -11.07 -11.53 10.47
C ASN A 179 -10.96 -10.07 10.90
N GLN A 180 -12.03 -9.54 11.49
CA GLN A 180 -12.10 -8.15 11.93
C GLN A 180 -10.95 -7.76 12.88
N ASP A 181 -10.55 -8.65 13.79
CA ASP A 181 -9.43 -8.42 14.72
C ASP A 181 -8.09 -8.16 14.00
N VAL A 182 -7.84 -8.82 12.86
CA VAL A 182 -6.62 -8.61 12.05
C VAL A 182 -6.66 -7.21 11.42
N LEU A 183 -7.80 -6.84 10.85
CA LEU A 183 -8.00 -5.55 10.21
C LEU A 183 -7.96 -4.40 11.21
N ASP A 184 -8.56 -4.57 12.38
CA ASP A 184 -8.54 -3.57 13.44
C ASP A 184 -7.12 -3.35 13.97
N LEU A 185 -6.33 -4.41 14.19
CA LEU A 185 -4.94 -4.25 14.59
C LEU A 185 -4.09 -3.57 13.51
N ILE A 186 -4.32 -3.85 12.22
CA ILE A 186 -3.67 -3.12 11.13
C ILE A 186 -4.07 -1.63 11.15
N SER A 187 -5.34 -1.35 11.40
CA SER A 187 -5.84 0.02 11.52
C SER A 187 -5.15 0.76 12.67
N GLU A 188 -5.09 0.14 13.85
CA GLU A 188 -4.40 0.66 15.03
C GLU A 188 -2.91 0.87 14.78
N LEU A 189 -2.24 -0.11 14.17
CA LEU A 189 -0.84 0.01 13.75
C LEU A 189 -0.64 1.19 12.79
N SER A 190 -1.56 1.42 11.86
CA SER A 190 -1.47 2.55 10.92
C SER A 190 -1.54 3.89 11.65
N LEU A 191 -2.39 3.99 12.67
CA LEU A 191 -2.53 5.20 13.49
C LEU A 191 -1.35 5.40 14.45
N MET A 192 -1.01 4.36 15.22
CA MET A 192 -0.17 4.46 16.42
C MET A 192 1.13 3.66 16.37
N GLY A 193 1.32 2.81 15.37
CA GLY A 193 2.52 1.98 15.22
C GLY A 193 3.81 2.79 15.01
N SER A 194 4.95 2.11 15.20
CA SER A 194 6.30 2.66 15.00
C SER A 194 6.51 3.16 13.56
N ASP A 195 7.23 4.28 13.40
CA ASP A 195 7.60 4.80 12.07
C ASP A 195 8.66 3.96 11.36
N SER A 196 9.34 3.07 12.09
CA SER A 196 10.29 2.13 11.51
C SER A 196 9.60 0.97 10.77
N ILE A 197 8.30 0.74 10.99
CA ILE A 197 7.53 -0.30 10.28
C ILE A 197 7.43 0.07 8.80
N ASN A 198 7.75 -0.89 7.93
CA ASN A 198 7.54 -0.72 6.50
C ASN A 198 6.08 -1.06 6.13
N TYR A 199 5.20 -0.05 6.14
CA TYR A 199 3.77 -0.20 5.84
C TYR A 199 3.49 -0.70 4.43
N ARG A 200 4.42 -0.57 3.47
CA ARG A 200 4.28 -1.22 2.15
C ARG A 200 4.13 -2.73 2.28
N LEU A 201 4.85 -3.37 3.22
CA LEU A 201 4.74 -4.81 3.45
C LEU A 201 3.38 -5.17 4.08
N ILE A 202 2.82 -4.30 4.93
CA ILE A 202 1.47 -4.49 5.49
C ILE A 202 0.42 -4.36 4.38
N ILE A 203 0.54 -3.39 3.48
CA ILE A 203 -0.31 -3.30 2.29
C ILE A 203 -0.21 -4.55 1.42
N ASN A 204 1.00 -5.02 1.13
CA ASN A 204 1.20 -6.24 0.34
C ASN A 204 0.57 -7.46 1.03
N CYS A 205 0.62 -7.51 2.36
CA CYS A 205 -0.04 -8.54 3.17
C CYS A 205 -1.56 -8.53 2.96
N ILE A 206 -2.20 -7.36 3.01
CA ILE A 206 -3.66 -7.20 2.85
C ILE A 206 -4.12 -7.48 1.41
N PHE A 207 -3.33 -7.10 0.41
CA PHE A 207 -3.63 -7.32 -1.01
C PHE A 207 -3.08 -8.64 -1.57
N SER A 208 -2.59 -9.53 -0.70
CA SER A 208 -2.12 -10.85 -1.10
C SER A 208 -3.26 -11.72 -1.62
N THR A 209 -2.98 -12.57 -2.61
CA THR A 209 -3.96 -13.51 -3.19
C THR A 209 -4.08 -14.82 -2.38
N THR A 210 -3.12 -15.11 -1.50
CA THR A 210 -3.13 -16.28 -0.61
C THR A 210 -2.62 -15.90 0.78
N TYR A 211 -3.14 -16.57 1.81
CA TYR A 211 -2.68 -16.35 3.18
C TYR A 211 -1.20 -16.69 3.38
N LYS A 212 -0.66 -17.65 2.61
CA LYS A 212 0.78 -17.96 2.62
C LYS A 212 1.62 -16.74 2.23
N HIS A 213 1.22 -16.00 1.19
CA HIS A 213 1.91 -14.78 0.80
C HIS A 213 1.70 -13.66 1.81
N SER A 214 0.47 -13.51 2.31
CA SER A 214 0.14 -12.55 3.36
C SER A 214 1.06 -12.71 4.58
N PHE A 215 1.21 -13.95 5.05
CA PHE A 215 2.13 -14.31 6.13
C PHE A 215 3.60 -13.99 5.81
N LEU A 216 4.08 -14.29 4.60
CA LEU A 216 5.46 -14.01 4.22
C LEU A 216 5.78 -12.51 4.18
N GLU A 217 4.84 -11.66 3.79
CA GLU A 217 5.04 -10.20 3.83
C GLU A 217 5.20 -9.69 5.27
N LEU A 218 4.39 -10.19 6.21
CA LEU A 218 4.56 -9.90 7.63
C LEU A 218 5.85 -10.49 8.19
N TYR A 219 6.23 -11.70 7.76
CA TYR A 219 7.46 -12.34 8.19
C TYR A 219 8.70 -11.52 7.81
N ARG A 220 8.73 -10.86 6.65
CA ARG A 220 9.82 -9.95 6.27
C ARG A 220 10.00 -8.79 7.24
N LEU A 221 8.92 -8.32 7.88
CA LEU A 221 9.03 -7.32 8.95
C LEU A 221 9.73 -7.90 10.17
N ILE A 222 9.51 -9.17 10.49
CA ILE A 222 10.23 -9.90 11.55
C ILE A 222 11.71 -10.13 11.16
N GLU A 223 12.00 -10.49 9.91
CA GLU A 223 13.39 -10.67 9.43
C GLU A 223 14.23 -9.42 9.62
N ARG A 224 13.65 -8.22 9.42
CA ARG A 224 14.32 -6.94 9.65
C ARG A 224 14.75 -6.74 11.11
N ILE A 225 14.10 -7.41 12.07
CA ILE A 225 14.46 -7.35 13.50
C ILE A 225 15.62 -8.30 13.82
N PHE A 226 15.89 -9.32 12.99
CA PHE A 226 16.92 -10.32 13.30
C PHE A 226 18.28 -9.74 13.69
N PRO A 227 18.86 -8.76 12.97
CA PRO A 227 20.17 -8.21 13.32
C PRO A 227 20.18 -7.54 14.70
N VAL A 228 19.06 -6.98 15.16
CA VAL A 228 18.94 -6.30 16.46
C VAL A 228 19.30 -7.27 17.59
N SER A 229 18.79 -8.50 17.53
CA SER A 229 19.03 -9.53 18.55
C SER A 229 20.51 -9.97 18.68
N TYR A 230 21.38 -9.64 17.72
CA TYR A 230 22.80 -10.00 17.74
C TYR A 230 23.72 -8.78 17.90
N LEU A 231 23.41 -7.71 17.17
CA LEU A 231 24.34 -6.62 16.94
C LEU A 231 24.05 -5.38 17.78
N LYS A 232 22.89 -5.27 18.43
CA LYS A 232 22.54 -4.12 19.26
C LYS A 232 23.60 -3.81 20.32
N GLU A 233 23.97 -4.80 21.11
CA GLU A 233 24.99 -4.63 22.16
C GLU A 233 26.37 -4.31 21.59
N LEU A 234 26.71 -4.87 20.43
CA LEU A 234 27.97 -4.61 19.77
C LEU A 234 28.01 -3.19 19.20
N HIS A 235 26.93 -2.73 18.56
CA HIS A 235 26.78 -1.36 18.06
C HIS A 235 26.96 -0.36 19.20
N LEU A 236 26.24 -0.53 20.31
CA LEU A 236 26.35 0.33 21.49
C LEU A 236 27.77 0.37 22.07
N LYS A 237 28.45 -0.78 22.15
CA LYS A 237 29.81 -0.87 22.70
C LYS A 237 30.89 -0.39 21.73
N SER A 238 30.65 -0.45 20.43
CA SER A 238 31.60 -0.05 19.40
C SER A 238 31.84 1.47 19.39
N ARG A 239 30.86 2.26 19.88
CA ARG A 239 30.85 3.73 19.82
C ARG A 239 31.06 4.25 18.39
N THR A 240 30.58 3.49 17.41
CA THR A 240 30.54 3.93 16.01
C THR A 240 29.66 5.16 15.86
N THR A 241 29.94 5.98 14.85
CA THR A 241 29.09 7.10 14.44
C THR A 241 28.01 6.68 13.45
N LEU A 242 28.06 5.44 12.94
CA LEU A 242 27.03 4.89 12.07
C LEU A 242 25.74 4.67 12.85
N ASP A 243 24.61 4.94 12.20
CA ASP A 243 23.33 4.44 12.70
C ASP A 243 23.33 2.90 12.68
N PHE A 244 22.33 2.30 13.33
CA PHE A 244 22.30 0.86 13.49
C PHE A 244 22.14 0.12 12.16
N LEU A 245 21.35 0.65 11.22
CA LEU A 245 21.07 -0.02 9.96
C LEU A 245 22.28 0.03 9.02
N ASP A 246 22.97 1.16 8.97
CA ASP A 246 24.24 1.32 8.27
C ASP A 246 25.32 0.44 8.89
N PHE A 247 25.37 0.32 10.22
CA PHE A 247 26.28 -0.58 10.91
C PHE A 247 26.03 -2.05 10.54
N VAL A 248 24.76 -2.48 10.50
CA VAL A 248 24.38 -3.84 10.06
C VAL A 248 24.78 -4.04 8.60
N SER A 249 24.47 -3.09 7.72
CA SER A 249 24.82 -3.12 6.29
C SER A 249 26.33 -3.29 6.08
N GLU A 250 27.15 -2.57 6.84
CA GLU A 250 28.61 -2.70 6.79
C GLU A 250 29.09 -4.09 7.26
N PHE A 251 28.47 -4.66 8.30
CA PHE A 251 28.76 -6.02 8.74
C PHE A 251 28.41 -7.07 7.67
N GLU A 252 27.25 -6.93 7.02
CA GLU A 252 26.83 -7.87 5.97
C GLU A 252 27.73 -7.78 4.73
N THR A 253 28.11 -6.57 4.33
CA THR A 253 28.91 -6.35 3.11
C THR A 253 30.39 -6.69 3.32
N SER A 254 30.98 -6.23 4.43
CA SER A 254 32.42 -6.41 4.69
C SER A 254 32.76 -7.78 5.27
N LEU A 255 31.90 -8.36 6.12
CA LEU A 255 32.17 -9.65 6.78
C LEU A 255 31.35 -10.80 6.21
N LYS A 256 30.41 -10.54 5.29
CA LYS A 256 29.43 -11.54 4.82
C LYS A 256 28.67 -12.20 5.96
N TRP A 257 28.56 -11.50 7.09
CA TRP A 257 27.86 -12.00 8.26
C TRP A 257 26.36 -11.88 8.03
N LYS A 258 25.60 -12.88 8.45
CA LYS A 258 24.13 -12.86 8.47
C LYS A 258 23.63 -13.51 9.75
N PRO A 259 22.54 -13.01 10.36
CA PRO A 259 21.95 -13.66 11.52
C PRO A 259 21.48 -15.07 11.14
N LYS A 260 21.70 -16.04 12.02
CA LYS A 260 21.08 -17.36 11.88
C LYS A 260 19.59 -17.22 12.21
N GLU A 261 18.76 -17.54 11.22
CA GLU A 261 17.32 -17.28 11.25
C GLU A 261 16.62 -18.01 12.39
N ASP A 262 16.87 -19.31 12.57
CA ASP A 262 16.32 -20.13 13.66
C ASP A 262 16.62 -19.52 15.05
N MET A 263 17.88 -19.18 15.30
CA MET A 263 18.32 -18.58 16.55
C MET A 263 17.79 -17.14 16.74
N ALA A 264 17.61 -16.38 15.66
CA ALA A 264 17.06 -15.02 15.72
C ALA A 264 15.59 -15.06 16.16
N ILE A 265 14.83 -16.00 15.60
CA ILE A 265 13.42 -16.21 15.94
C ILE A 265 13.31 -16.65 17.39
N ASP A 266 14.12 -17.62 17.84
CA ASP A 266 14.11 -18.05 19.25
C ASP A 266 14.29 -16.85 20.20
N ARG A 267 15.27 -15.96 19.93
CA ARG A 267 15.49 -14.75 20.73
C ARG A 267 14.31 -13.79 20.72
N ILE A 268 13.72 -13.55 19.56
CA ILE A 268 12.53 -12.69 19.43
C ILE A 268 11.40 -13.23 20.30
N PHE A 269 11.14 -14.54 20.25
CA PHE A 269 10.11 -15.17 21.07
C PHE A 269 10.45 -15.17 22.57
N GLU A 270 11.71 -15.37 22.95
CA GLU A 270 12.19 -15.29 24.34
C GLU A 270 12.02 -13.89 24.96
N GLU A 271 12.20 -12.84 24.15
CA GLU A 271 12.05 -11.45 24.58
C GLU A 271 10.60 -10.94 24.55
N SER A 272 9.68 -11.72 23.96
CA SER A 272 8.28 -11.32 23.77
C SER A 272 7.47 -11.40 25.07
N LYS A 273 6.54 -10.47 25.26
CA LYS A 273 5.59 -10.47 26.37
C LYS A 273 4.69 -11.69 26.33
N VAL A 274 4.30 -12.15 27.52
CA VAL A 274 3.33 -13.25 27.70
C VAL A 274 2.02 -12.99 26.95
N THR A 275 1.55 -11.73 26.92
CA THR A 275 0.31 -11.34 26.20
C THR A 275 0.42 -11.59 24.70
N THR A 276 1.57 -11.31 24.09
CA THR A 276 1.82 -11.56 22.66
C THR A 276 1.92 -13.06 22.38
N LEU A 277 2.61 -13.79 23.24
CA LEU A 277 2.74 -15.26 23.16
C LEU A 277 1.38 -15.98 23.32
N GLN A 278 0.41 -15.38 24.02
CA GLN A 278 -0.95 -15.93 24.12
C GLN A 278 -1.65 -16.00 22.74
N TYR A 279 -1.43 -15.05 21.83
CA TYR A 279 -2.00 -15.13 20.48
C TYR A 279 -1.42 -16.31 19.69
N PHE A 280 -0.12 -16.57 19.82
CA PHE A 280 0.50 -17.77 19.25
C PHE A 280 0.00 -19.06 19.92
N GLN A 281 -0.30 -19.01 21.21
CA GLN A 281 -0.90 -20.14 21.91
C GLN A 281 -2.32 -20.42 21.39
N ASN A 282 -3.15 -19.39 21.18
CA ASN A 282 -4.49 -19.53 20.62
C ASN A 282 -4.45 -20.16 19.23
N PHE A 283 -3.54 -19.69 18.37
CA PHE A 283 -3.28 -20.29 17.08
C PHE A 283 -2.87 -21.77 17.23
N LYS A 284 -1.93 -22.11 18.11
CA LYS A 284 -1.53 -23.51 18.32
C LYS A 284 -2.65 -24.41 18.82
N THR A 285 -3.48 -23.92 19.74
CA THR A 285 -4.61 -24.71 20.25
C THR A 285 -5.66 -25.01 19.20
N SER A 286 -5.66 -24.27 18.08
CA SER A 286 -6.50 -24.56 16.93
C SER A 286 -5.95 -25.66 16.01
N LEU A 287 -4.72 -26.13 16.22
CA LEU A 287 -4.09 -27.20 15.46
C LEU A 287 -4.36 -28.57 16.12
N PRO A 288 -4.72 -29.61 15.34
CA PRO A 288 -5.07 -30.93 15.89
C PRO A 288 -3.92 -31.64 16.63
N ASP A 289 -2.68 -31.50 16.16
CA ASP A 289 -1.58 -32.42 16.52
C ASP A 289 -0.26 -31.74 16.96
N ASP A 290 -0.18 -30.40 17.01
CA ASP A 290 1.10 -29.69 17.21
C ASP A 290 1.24 -28.95 18.56
N GLN A 291 1.00 -29.69 19.65
CA GLN A 291 1.15 -29.18 21.02
C GLN A 291 2.61 -29.18 21.52
N ASN A 292 3.53 -29.88 20.85
CA ASN A 292 4.86 -30.19 21.40
C ASN A 292 6.02 -29.32 20.90
N HIS A 293 5.89 -28.63 19.77
CA HIS A 293 6.94 -27.68 19.36
C HIS A 293 6.85 -26.40 20.19
N ASN A 294 7.95 -25.66 20.39
CA ASN A 294 7.88 -24.29 20.92
C ASN A 294 7.33 -23.34 19.81
N HIS A 295 6.90 -22.11 20.15
CA HIS A 295 6.29 -21.20 19.14
C HIS A 295 7.28 -20.84 18.02
N ALA A 296 8.52 -20.52 18.39
CA ALA A 296 9.60 -20.17 17.46
C ALA A 296 9.89 -21.27 16.41
N THR A 297 10.02 -22.52 16.84
CA THR A 297 10.28 -23.66 15.94
C THR A 297 9.13 -23.84 14.96
N PHE A 298 7.88 -23.74 15.42
CA PHE A 298 6.73 -23.83 14.53
C PHE A 298 6.74 -22.70 13.48
N PHE A 299 6.94 -21.46 13.95
CA PHE A 299 6.96 -20.27 13.11
C PHE A 299 8.02 -20.37 11.99
N TYR A 300 9.23 -20.79 12.36
CA TYR A 300 10.33 -21.05 11.43
C TYR A 300 10.02 -22.20 10.46
N LYS A 301 9.48 -23.32 10.96
CA LYS A 301 9.10 -24.47 10.12
C LYS A 301 8.04 -24.09 9.09
N LEU A 302 7.02 -23.34 9.50
CA LEU A 302 5.96 -22.89 8.61
C LEU A 302 6.49 -21.97 7.51
N ARG A 303 7.34 -21.00 7.86
CA ARG A 303 7.99 -20.16 6.85
C ARG A 303 8.79 -21.00 5.86
N ASN A 304 9.57 -21.96 6.35
CA ASN A 304 10.35 -22.83 5.49
C ASN A 304 9.50 -23.74 4.60
N SER A 305 8.37 -24.26 5.09
CA SER A 305 7.47 -25.09 4.28
C SER A 305 6.80 -24.29 3.16
N ILE A 306 6.62 -22.98 3.33
CA ILE A 306 6.07 -22.10 2.27
C ILE A 306 7.15 -21.79 1.22
N VAL A 307 8.38 -21.50 1.64
CA VAL A 307 9.46 -21.06 0.74
C VAL A 307 10.15 -22.23 0.03
N HIS A 308 10.26 -23.40 0.67
CA HIS A 308 11.02 -24.53 0.16
C HIS A 308 10.12 -25.69 -0.27
N PHE A 309 9.90 -25.81 -1.58
CA PHE A 309 9.28 -26.99 -2.18
C PHE A 309 10.31 -28.13 -2.27
N ARG A 310 10.62 -28.76 -1.14
CA ARG A 310 11.54 -29.91 -1.06
C ARG A 310 10.75 -31.19 -0.83
N ALA A 311 11.20 -32.29 -1.44
CA ALA A 311 10.54 -33.60 -1.37
C ALA A 311 10.32 -34.15 0.07
N ASN A 312 11.09 -33.65 1.04
CA ASN A 312 11.02 -34.08 2.44
C ASN A 312 10.30 -33.08 3.36
N HIS A 313 9.66 -32.03 2.84
CA HIS A 313 8.88 -31.10 3.66
C HIS A 313 7.40 -31.47 3.57
N GLU A 314 6.78 -31.71 4.73
CA GLU A 314 5.34 -31.83 4.83
C GLU A 314 4.72 -30.46 4.57
N GLU A 315 3.75 -30.41 3.66
CA GLU A 315 2.99 -29.20 3.42
C GLU A 315 2.04 -28.98 4.59
N ILE A 316 2.22 -27.88 5.31
CA ILE A 316 1.33 -27.50 6.41
C ILE A 316 0.07 -26.88 5.80
N PHE A 317 -1.05 -27.56 5.96
CA PHE A 317 -2.37 -27.07 5.54
C PHE A 317 -3.05 -26.38 6.72
N LEU A 318 -3.35 -25.09 6.55
CA LEU A 318 -4.09 -24.29 7.52
C LEU A 318 -5.41 -23.82 6.91
N THR A 319 -6.47 -23.79 7.71
CA THR A 319 -7.76 -23.21 7.36
C THR A 319 -7.68 -21.67 7.33
N SER A 320 -8.68 -21.01 6.73
CA SER A 320 -8.79 -19.54 6.74
C SER A 320 -8.75 -18.95 8.16
N GLU A 321 -9.43 -19.60 9.11
CA GLU A 321 -9.44 -19.21 10.52
C GLU A 321 -8.05 -19.34 11.17
N GLN A 322 -7.37 -20.46 10.93
CA GLN A 322 -6.01 -20.69 11.43
C GLN A 322 -5.02 -19.68 10.87
N TRP A 323 -5.14 -19.33 9.58
CA TRP A 323 -4.34 -18.26 8.99
C TRP A 323 -4.59 -16.91 9.66
N ASN A 324 -5.84 -16.55 9.89
CA ASN A 324 -6.19 -15.31 10.57
C ASN A 324 -5.61 -15.25 12.00
N LEU A 325 -5.69 -16.34 12.77
CA LEU A 325 -5.07 -16.43 14.09
C LEU A 325 -3.54 -16.24 14.04
N LEU A 326 -2.88 -16.83 13.06
CA LEU A 326 -1.43 -16.67 12.86
C LEU A 326 -1.06 -15.24 12.45
N LEU A 327 -1.79 -14.64 11.51
CA LEU A 327 -1.55 -13.26 11.07
C LEU A 327 -1.74 -12.28 12.22
N LEU A 328 -2.80 -12.46 13.01
CA LEU A 328 -3.05 -11.66 14.22
C LEU A 328 -1.87 -11.77 15.21
N ALA A 329 -1.45 -13.01 15.52
CA ALA A 329 -0.31 -13.23 16.41
C ALA A 329 0.99 -12.59 15.86
N THR A 330 1.20 -12.65 14.55
CA THR A 330 2.37 -12.05 13.89
C THR A 330 2.32 -10.52 13.95
N LEU A 331 1.15 -9.91 13.77
CA LEU A 331 0.99 -8.46 13.88
C LEU A 331 1.26 -7.95 15.29
N TYR A 332 0.81 -8.66 16.34
CA TYR A 332 1.17 -8.31 17.73
C TYR A 332 2.67 -8.43 17.99
N LEU A 333 3.32 -9.45 17.41
CA LEU A 333 4.77 -9.60 17.49
C LEU A 333 5.50 -8.42 16.81
N ILE A 334 5.01 -8.00 15.64
CA ILE A 334 5.51 -6.82 14.92
C ILE A 334 5.33 -5.57 15.79
N ASP A 335 4.12 -5.31 16.29
CA ASP A 335 3.84 -4.12 17.10
C ASP A 335 4.78 -4.04 18.32
N GLU A 336 4.90 -5.14 19.04
CA GLU A 336 5.73 -5.21 20.24
C GLU A 336 7.21 -4.93 19.94
N HIS A 337 7.79 -5.65 18.98
CA HIS A 337 9.24 -5.58 18.73
C HIS A 337 9.64 -4.29 18.02
N TYR A 338 8.82 -3.78 17.09
CA TYR A 338 9.09 -2.48 16.49
C TYR A 338 8.94 -1.34 17.52
N SER A 339 7.99 -1.45 18.45
CA SER A 339 7.88 -0.50 19.55
C SER A 339 9.08 -0.57 20.51
N LEU A 340 9.53 -1.78 20.85
CA LEU A 340 10.70 -2.01 21.71
C LEU A 340 12.00 -1.47 21.09
N TYR A 341 12.14 -1.60 19.77
CA TYR A 341 13.35 -1.25 19.03
C TYR A 341 13.24 0.05 18.23
N ASN A 342 12.20 0.85 18.44
CA ASN A 342 11.94 2.07 17.67
C ASN A 342 13.16 3.01 17.64
N ASN A 343 13.82 3.23 18.77
CA ASN A 343 14.98 4.14 18.86
C ASN A 343 16.25 3.61 18.18
N ILE A 344 16.27 2.33 17.83
CA ILE A 344 17.42 1.66 17.20
C ILE A 344 17.19 1.52 15.70
N LEU A 345 15.92 1.41 15.29
CA LEU A 345 15.52 1.20 13.90
C LEU A 345 15.19 2.51 13.16
N GLN A 346 15.19 3.64 13.85
CA GLN A 346 15.21 4.99 13.29
C GLN A 346 16.64 5.36 12.91
#